data_AF-A0A661IV24-F1
#
_entry.id   AF-A0A661IV24-F1
#
_cell.length_a   1.000
_cell.length_b   1.000
_cell.length_c   1.000
_cell.angle_alpha   90.00
_cell.angle_beta   90.00
_cell.angle_gamma   90.00
#
_symmetry.space_group_name_H-M   'P 1'
#
loop_
_entity.id
_entity.type
_entity.pdbx_description
1 polymer ?
#
loop_
_entity_poly.entity_id
_entity_poly.type
_entity_poly.pdbx_seq_one_letter_code
_entity_poly.pdbx_strand_id
1 'polypeptide(L)'
;MNNNALFYPYINIPNNKWLTETLLYWDKLSSIVPFSVTNNTEQLSESMQVLKSAGLVNYVLPMEHISDSRRLREVFMPIAIRWMENNKDRELTYTRIHIEKIGDLSKELKDAGIIIEDVEPWYLMPDSLAVVFMETLAIELSKSEDIDAVPVTNIPVLQSDRAGIRNIVLENIMPVPEGQISIKAIARFKLDKGHLTKKFRNSIESKTIEINNIQIPEDRAEYMKTKVEELVEESKEIGDAMESTLGKIMTNSIMPIVVGVFADPIAAPFAITSGIAQGVDELIDRNISKNKPLAYANLANTMMSNG
;
A
#
# COMPACT_ATOMS: atom_id res chain seq x y z
N MET A 1 -10.21 -11.14 -9.99
CA MET A 1 -9.76 -10.66 -8.66
C MET A 1 -8.28 -10.88 -8.60
N ASN A 2 -7.52 -9.82 -8.40
CA ASN A 2 -6.07 -9.90 -8.46
C ASN A 2 -5.55 -10.64 -7.23
N ASN A 3 -4.57 -11.53 -7.41
CA ASN A 3 -4.03 -12.36 -6.34
C ASN A 3 -2.70 -11.83 -5.79
N ASN A 4 -2.14 -10.82 -6.44
CA ASN A 4 -0.83 -10.28 -6.13
C ASN A 4 -0.91 -8.80 -5.74
N ALA A 5 0.17 -8.31 -5.16
CA ALA A 5 0.34 -6.91 -4.80
C ALA A 5 1.50 -6.28 -5.58
N LEU A 6 1.39 -5.00 -5.90
CA LEU A 6 2.44 -4.18 -6.52
C LEU A 6 2.84 -3.08 -5.55
N PHE A 7 4.04 -3.20 -4.96
CA PHE A 7 4.58 -2.23 -4.04
C PHE A 7 5.04 -0.95 -4.73
N TYR A 8 4.74 0.19 -4.11
CA TYR A 8 5.25 1.51 -4.43
C TYR A 8 5.49 2.32 -3.13
N PRO A 9 6.30 3.38 -3.12
CA PRO A 9 6.99 4.01 -4.26
C PRO A 9 8.45 3.56 -4.44
N TYR A 10 9.02 2.81 -3.51
CA TYR A 10 10.45 2.50 -3.50
C TYR A 10 10.78 1.21 -4.25
N ILE A 11 12.01 1.14 -4.76
CA ILE A 11 12.57 -0.11 -5.31
C ILE A 11 12.70 -1.16 -4.20
N ASN A 12 13.36 -0.78 -3.10
CA ASN A 12 13.57 -1.65 -1.96
C ASN A 12 12.30 -1.68 -1.08
N ILE A 13 11.75 -2.88 -0.90
CA ILE A 13 10.61 -3.09 -0.02
C ILE A 13 11.09 -3.02 1.43
N PRO A 14 10.47 -2.19 2.30
CA PRO A 14 10.91 -2.06 3.69
C PRO A 14 10.70 -3.36 4.46
N ASN A 15 11.73 -3.79 5.19
CA ASN A 15 11.69 -5.01 6.00
C ASN A 15 11.09 -4.72 7.39
N ASN A 16 9.77 -4.59 7.47
CA ASN A 16 9.03 -4.27 8.69
C ASN A 16 7.74 -5.12 8.80
N LYS A 17 6.90 -4.85 9.81
CA LYS A 17 5.65 -5.58 10.05
C LYS A 17 4.72 -5.60 8.83
N TRP A 18 4.61 -4.45 8.13
CA TRP A 18 3.78 -4.32 6.93
C TRP A 18 4.19 -5.32 5.84
N LEU A 19 5.48 -5.60 5.67
CA LEU A 19 5.96 -6.59 4.71
C LEU A 19 5.46 -8.00 5.07
N THR A 20 5.57 -8.39 6.34
CA THR A 20 5.09 -9.69 6.81
C THR A 20 3.59 -9.83 6.55
N GLU A 21 2.80 -8.82 6.93
CA GLU A 21 1.35 -8.77 6.71
C GLU A 21 1.00 -8.89 5.22
N THR A 22 1.67 -8.10 4.40
CA THR A 22 1.48 -8.07 2.95
C THR A 22 1.82 -9.42 2.33
N LEU A 23 2.92 -10.04 2.74
CA LEU A 23 3.30 -11.36 2.23
C LEU A 23 2.31 -12.42 2.67
N LEU A 24 1.83 -12.42 3.91
CA LEU A 24 0.87 -13.44 4.35
C LEU A 24 -0.47 -13.34 3.62
N TYR A 25 -0.89 -12.12 3.26
CA TYR A 25 -2.17 -11.88 2.60
C TYR A 25 -2.15 -12.08 1.07
N TRP A 26 -1.09 -11.64 0.39
CA TRP A 26 -0.97 -11.74 -1.08
C TRP A 26 -0.25 -13.00 -1.53
N ASP A 27 -0.57 -13.55 -2.72
CA ASP A 27 0.13 -14.74 -3.24
C ASP A 27 1.59 -14.38 -3.54
N LYS A 28 1.81 -13.26 -4.25
CA LYS A 28 3.12 -12.67 -4.50
C LYS A 28 3.09 -11.15 -4.29
N LEU A 29 4.25 -10.60 -3.95
CA LEU A 29 4.49 -9.16 -3.94
C LEU A 29 5.36 -8.81 -5.14
N SER A 30 5.14 -7.67 -5.77
CA SER A 30 5.95 -7.17 -6.88
C SER A 30 6.52 -5.80 -6.51
N SER A 31 7.68 -5.44 -7.05
CA SER A 31 8.22 -4.09 -6.93
C SER A 31 8.53 -3.51 -8.30
N ILE A 32 8.31 -2.20 -8.45
CA ILE A 32 8.61 -1.46 -9.68
C ILE A 32 10.11 -1.13 -9.69
N VAL A 33 10.86 -1.85 -10.53
CA VAL A 33 12.33 -1.73 -10.59
C VAL A 33 12.78 -1.30 -11.98
N PRO A 34 13.91 -0.57 -12.10
CA PRO A 34 14.52 -0.35 -13.40
C PRO A 34 15.20 -1.64 -13.91
N PHE A 35 15.32 -1.79 -15.22
CA PHE A 35 16.01 -2.87 -15.90
C PHE A 35 17.47 -3.00 -15.45
N SER A 36 18.15 -1.89 -15.14
CA SER A 36 19.51 -1.90 -14.60
C SER A 36 19.70 -2.80 -13.37
N VAL A 37 18.66 -2.95 -12.54
CA VAL A 37 18.66 -3.82 -11.35
C VAL A 37 18.67 -5.31 -11.69
N THR A 38 18.22 -5.70 -12.88
CA THR A 38 18.21 -7.11 -13.31
C THR A 38 19.62 -7.67 -13.51
N ASN A 39 20.57 -6.82 -13.90
CA ASN A 39 21.95 -7.19 -14.17
C ASN A 39 22.90 -6.80 -13.02
N ASN A 40 22.51 -5.85 -12.17
CA ASN A 40 23.28 -5.44 -11.00
C ASN A 40 22.38 -5.31 -9.76
N THR A 41 22.47 -6.30 -8.87
CA THR A 41 21.71 -6.33 -7.61
C THR A 41 22.38 -5.58 -6.47
N GLU A 42 23.58 -5.00 -6.64
CA GLU A 42 24.29 -4.26 -5.58
C GLU A 42 23.51 -3.02 -5.10
N GLN A 43 22.62 -2.50 -5.94
CA GLN A 43 21.73 -1.38 -5.59
C GLN A 43 20.53 -1.80 -4.72
N LEU A 44 20.32 -3.10 -4.56
CA LEU A 44 19.24 -3.65 -3.74
C LEU A 44 19.70 -3.91 -2.31
N SER A 45 18.80 -3.67 -1.36
CA SER A 45 19.02 -4.10 0.02
C SER A 45 19.14 -5.62 0.09
N GLU A 46 19.91 -6.10 1.08
CA GLU A 46 20.04 -7.53 1.36
C GLU A 46 18.66 -8.20 1.53
N SER A 47 17.73 -7.53 2.22
CA SER A 47 16.35 -8.00 2.39
C SER A 47 15.62 -8.20 1.06
N MET A 48 15.78 -7.29 0.11
CA MET A 48 15.14 -7.35 -1.21
C MET A 48 15.72 -8.49 -2.05
N GLN A 49 17.04 -8.73 -1.96
CA GLN A 49 17.70 -9.86 -2.61
C GLN A 49 17.19 -11.20 -2.05
N VAL A 50 17.05 -11.31 -0.72
CA VAL A 50 16.51 -12.52 -0.07
C VAL A 50 15.05 -12.75 -0.49
N LEU A 51 14.21 -11.72 -0.51
CA LEU A 51 12.82 -11.80 -0.99
C LEU A 51 12.73 -12.33 -2.42
N LYS A 52 13.59 -11.81 -3.31
CA LYS A 52 13.66 -12.26 -4.71
C LYS A 52 14.10 -13.72 -4.80
N SER A 53 15.19 -14.10 -4.11
CA SER A 53 15.70 -15.48 -4.12
C SER A 53 14.70 -16.51 -3.54
N ALA A 54 13.88 -16.09 -2.59
CA ALA A 54 12.84 -16.91 -1.98
C ALA A 54 11.58 -17.04 -2.86
N GLY A 55 11.54 -16.38 -4.02
CA GLY A 55 10.38 -16.37 -4.92
C GLY A 55 9.18 -15.60 -4.37
N LEU A 56 9.38 -14.78 -3.33
CA LEU A 56 8.33 -14.00 -2.68
C LEU A 56 8.10 -12.65 -3.34
N VAL A 57 9.10 -12.16 -4.08
CA VAL A 57 9.01 -10.89 -4.82
C VAL A 57 9.32 -11.05 -6.30
N ASN A 58 8.45 -10.46 -7.12
CA ASN A 58 8.66 -10.27 -8.55
C ASN A 58 9.13 -8.85 -8.87
N TYR A 59 9.81 -8.73 -10.00
CA TYR A 59 10.19 -7.43 -10.55
C TYR A 59 9.20 -7.08 -11.64
N VAL A 60 8.70 -5.84 -11.60
CA VAL A 60 7.91 -5.25 -12.67
C VAL A 60 8.77 -4.15 -13.28
N LEU A 61 9.05 -4.29 -14.58
CA LEU A 61 9.88 -3.39 -15.34
C LEU A 61 8.97 -2.41 -16.11
N PRO A 62 8.91 -1.12 -15.76
CA PRO A 62 8.01 -0.17 -16.41
C PRO A 62 8.13 -0.18 -17.94
N MET A 63 9.35 -0.29 -18.46
CA MET A 63 9.62 -0.29 -19.90
C MET A 63 8.97 -1.45 -20.67
N GLU A 64 8.64 -2.56 -20.02
CA GLU A 64 8.00 -3.71 -20.65
C GLU A 64 6.48 -3.56 -20.76
N HIS A 65 5.90 -2.64 -19.98
CA HIS A 65 4.44 -2.52 -19.83
C HIS A 65 3.91 -1.14 -20.23
N ILE A 66 4.77 -0.12 -20.30
CA ILE A 66 4.38 1.26 -20.61
C ILE A 66 4.98 1.61 -21.97
N SER A 67 4.38 1.06 -23.02
CA SER A 67 4.71 1.41 -24.41
C SER A 67 4.06 2.75 -24.84
N ASP A 68 2.99 3.17 -24.14
CA ASP A 68 2.31 4.45 -24.33
C ASP A 68 1.98 5.07 -22.95
N SER A 69 2.71 6.12 -22.58
CA SER A 69 2.50 6.83 -21.31
C SER A 69 1.30 7.79 -21.35
N ARG A 70 0.48 7.82 -22.40
CA ARG A 70 -0.63 8.77 -22.56
C ARG A 70 -1.56 8.83 -21.35
N ARG A 71 -1.96 7.68 -20.78
CA ARG A 71 -2.83 7.68 -19.59
C ARG A 71 -2.10 8.25 -18.36
N LEU A 72 -0.86 7.83 -18.15
CA LEU A 72 0.00 8.37 -17.09
C LEU A 72 0.15 9.89 -17.24
N ARG A 73 0.37 10.38 -18.46
CA ARG A 73 0.45 11.80 -18.83
C ARG A 73 -0.84 12.54 -18.53
N GLU A 74 -1.97 12.04 -19.02
CA GLU A 74 -3.30 12.64 -18.86
C GLU A 74 -3.70 12.80 -17.39
N VAL A 75 -3.30 11.86 -16.54
CA VAL A 75 -3.59 11.90 -15.10
C VAL A 75 -2.56 12.75 -14.35
N PHE A 76 -1.27 12.51 -14.54
CA PHE A 76 -0.23 13.09 -13.70
C PHE A 76 0.09 14.55 -14.05
N MET A 77 0.17 14.90 -15.34
CA MET A 77 0.64 16.23 -15.77
C MET A 77 -0.23 17.38 -15.21
N PRO A 78 -1.58 17.33 -15.26
CA PRO A 78 -2.41 18.40 -14.72
C PRO A 78 -2.22 18.58 -13.20
N ILE A 79 -2.04 17.47 -12.46
CA ILE A 79 -1.79 17.49 -11.02
C ILE A 79 -0.44 18.14 -10.73
N ALA A 80 0.60 17.71 -11.44
CA ALA A 80 1.96 18.17 -11.23
C ALA A 80 2.13 19.67 -11.56
N ILE A 81 1.57 20.13 -12.68
CA ILE A 81 1.62 21.55 -13.09
C ILE A 81 0.93 22.41 -12.03
N ARG A 82 -0.30 22.06 -11.63
CA ARG A 82 -1.04 22.80 -10.59
C ARG A 82 -0.29 22.83 -9.26
N TRP A 83 0.30 21.69 -8.88
CA TRP A 83 1.09 21.61 -7.65
C TRP A 83 2.32 22.53 -7.73
N MET A 84 3.06 22.50 -8.83
CA MET A 84 4.21 23.40 -9.04
C MET A 84 3.78 24.86 -8.95
N GLU A 85 2.62 25.22 -9.53
CA GLU A 85 2.08 26.57 -9.47
C GLU A 85 1.78 27.05 -8.05
N ASN A 86 1.19 26.16 -7.23
CA ASN A 86 0.85 26.46 -5.85
C ASN A 86 2.05 26.45 -4.90
N ASN A 87 3.21 25.95 -5.35
CA ASN A 87 4.41 25.80 -4.52
C ASN A 87 5.61 26.58 -5.08
N LYS A 88 5.41 27.55 -6.00
CA LYS A 88 6.50 28.33 -6.63
C LYS A 88 7.43 29.04 -5.62
N ASP A 89 6.86 29.51 -4.52
CA ASP A 89 7.60 30.29 -3.51
C ASP A 89 8.08 29.43 -2.33
N ARG A 90 7.90 28.11 -2.39
CA ARG A 90 8.28 27.20 -1.30
C ARG A 90 9.63 26.54 -1.58
N GLU A 91 10.41 26.37 -0.53
CA GLU A 91 11.58 25.51 -0.58
C GLU A 91 11.12 24.04 -0.68
N LEU A 92 11.56 23.37 -1.74
CA LEU A 92 11.16 22.00 -2.05
C LEU A 92 12.26 21.02 -1.67
N THR A 93 11.86 19.87 -1.13
CA THR A 93 12.73 18.70 -1.01
C THR A 93 12.53 17.78 -2.21
N TYR A 94 13.60 17.09 -2.59
CA TYR A 94 13.66 16.28 -3.80
C TYR A 94 14.12 14.86 -3.50
N THR A 95 13.58 13.93 -4.28
CA THR A 95 14.00 12.53 -4.28
C THR A 95 14.38 12.09 -5.69
N ARG A 96 15.17 11.02 -5.74
CA ARG A 96 15.63 10.44 -7.00
C ARG A 96 14.57 9.55 -7.61
N ILE A 97 14.31 9.74 -8.89
CA ILE A 97 13.51 8.86 -9.72
C ILE A 97 14.30 8.40 -10.94
N HIS A 98 14.28 7.10 -11.22
CA HIS A 98 15.06 6.51 -12.31
C HIS A 98 14.43 6.86 -13.66
N ILE A 99 15.24 7.19 -14.67
CA ILE A 99 14.78 7.56 -16.02
C ILE A 99 13.77 6.57 -16.62
N GLU A 100 14.03 5.27 -16.47
CA GLU A 100 13.13 4.21 -16.98
C GLU A 100 11.74 4.20 -16.32
N LYS A 101 11.59 4.73 -15.11
CA LYS A 101 10.26 4.89 -14.49
C LYS A 101 9.50 6.07 -15.09
N ILE A 102 10.22 7.07 -15.58
CA ILE A 102 9.64 8.24 -16.25
C ILE A 102 9.25 7.91 -17.70
N GLY A 103 10.11 7.14 -18.39
CA GLY A 103 9.92 6.83 -19.80
C GLY A 103 9.97 8.08 -20.68
N ASP A 104 9.09 8.13 -21.67
CA ASP A 104 8.98 9.20 -22.67
C ASP A 104 8.44 10.53 -22.11
N LEU A 105 7.97 10.57 -20.85
CA LEU A 105 7.54 11.81 -20.18
C LEU A 105 8.71 12.74 -19.82
N SER A 106 9.94 12.26 -19.93
CA SER A 106 11.13 12.96 -19.45
C SER A 106 11.27 14.38 -20.03
N LYS A 107 10.99 14.56 -21.32
CA LYS A 107 11.09 15.89 -21.96
C LYS A 107 10.06 16.86 -21.40
N GLU A 108 8.79 16.47 -21.37
CA GLU A 108 7.70 17.35 -20.93
C GLU A 108 7.79 17.69 -19.44
N LEU A 109 8.21 16.74 -18.61
CA LEU A 109 8.43 17.00 -17.18
C LEU A 109 9.60 17.96 -16.94
N LYS A 110 10.67 17.88 -17.74
CA LYS A 110 11.78 18.84 -17.70
C LYS A 110 11.34 20.23 -18.15
N ASP A 111 10.65 20.30 -19.30
CA ASP A 111 10.16 21.57 -19.87
C ASP A 111 9.20 22.28 -18.91
N ALA A 112 8.42 21.52 -18.13
CA ALA A 112 7.54 22.04 -17.08
C ALA A 112 8.24 22.33 -15.73
N GLY A 113 9.53 22.05 -15.60
CA GLY A 113 10.30 22.24 -14.36
C GLY A 113 9.93 21.28 -13.22
N ILE A 114 9.22 20.18 -13.52
CA ILE A 114 8.78 19.17 -12.54
C ILE A 114 9.94 18.23 -12.16
N ILE A 115 10.84 17.96 -13.11
CA ILE A 115 12.05 17.19 -12.86
C ILE A 115 13.30 17.97 -13.25
N ILE A 116 14.40 17.66 -12.57
CA ILE A 116 15.72 18.24 -12.79
C ILE A 116 16.72 17.10 -13.01
N GLU A 117 17.72 17.33 -13.86
CA GLU A 117 18.81 16.37 -14.07
C GLU A 117 19.61 16.13 -12.79
N ASP A 118 19.92 14.86 -12.53
CA ASP A 118 20.90 14.41 -11.55
C ASP A 118 21.97 13.57 -12.28
N VAL A 119 22.86 12.94 -11.53
CA VAL A 119 23.77 11.91 -12.04
C VAL A 119 22.96 10.81 -12.74
N GLU A 120 23.24 10.59 -14.03
CA GLU A 120 22.61 9.52 -14.79
C GLU A 120 22.73 8.18 -14.04
N PRO A 121 21.67 7.34 -14.04
CA PRO A 121 20.41 7.44 -14.79
C PRO A 121 19.24 8.07 -14.00
N TRP A 122 19.50 9.05 -13.12
CA TRP A 122 18.51 9.60 -12.19
C TRP A 122 18.06 11.02 -12.54
N TYR A 123 16.81 11.32 -12.18
CA TYR A 123 16.28 12.67 -12.08
C TYR A 123 15.92 13.00 -10.64
N LEU A 124 15.90 14.28 -10.30
CA LEU A 124 15.30 14.79 -9.08
C LEU A 124 13.85 15.21 -9.36
N MET A 125 12.93 14.78 -8.51
CA MET A 125 11.53 15.19 -8.51
C MET A 125 11.14 15.62 -7.10
N PRO A 126 10.32 16.68 -6.91
CA PRO A 126 9.84 17.06 -5.59
C PRO A 126 9.20 15.88 -4.86
N ASP A 127 9.49 15.68 -3.58
CA ASP A 127 9.09 14.48 -2.82
C ASP A 127 7.59 14.19 -2.93
N SER A 128 6.77 15.23 -2.79
CA SER A 128 5.32 15.17 -2.90
C SER A 128 4.86 14.67 -4.27
N LEU A 129 5.51 15.14 -5.34
CA LEU A 129 5.18 14.73 -6.70
C LEU A 129 5.72 13.34 -7.03
N ALA A 130 6.88 12.95 -6.49
CA ALA A 130 7.42 11.61 -6.68
C ALA A 130 6.50 10.52 -6.13
N VAL A 131 5.88 10.77 -4.97
CA VAL A 131 4.89 9.86 -4.39
C VAL A 131 3.67 9.72 -5.30
N VAL A 132 3.08 10.85 -5.74
CA VAL A 132 1.91 10.85 -6.63
C VAL A 132 2.24 10.21 -7.98
N PHE A 133 3.44 10.49 -8.51
CA PHE A 133 3.92 9.89 -9.76
C PHE A 133 4.00 8.37 -9.63
N MET A 134 4.65 7.87 -8.58
CA MET A 134 4.81 6.43 -8.36
C MET A 134 3.49 5.71 -8.08
N GLU A 135 2.54 6.36 -7.41
CA GLU A 135 1.18 5.84 -7.26
C GLU A 135 0.47 5.75 -8.61
N THR A 136 0.50 6.83 -9.40
CA THR A 136 -0.12 6.85 -10.74
C THR A 136 0.51 5.80 -11.65
N LEU A 137 1.84 5.67 -11.60
CA LEU A 137 2.58 4.64 -12.31
C LEU A 137 2.15 3.23 -11.88
N ALA A 138 2.04 2.95 -10.58
CA ALA A 138 1.59 1.66 -10.08
C ALA A 138 0.15 1.33 -10.50
N ILE A 139 -0.73 2.34 -10.49
CA ILE A 139 -2.11 2.20 -10.98
C ILE A 139 -2.14 1.87 -12.46
N GLU A 140 -1.38 2.57 -13.31
CA GLU A 140 -1.33 2.25 -14.75
C GLU A 140 -0.75 0.84 -14.99
N LEU A 141 0.33 0.48 -14.30
CA LEU A 141 0.91 -0.86 -14.38
C LEU A 141 -0.09 -1.95 -13.97
N SER A 142 -0.90 -1.71 -12.92
CA SER A 142 -1.89 -2.68 -12.45
C SER A 142 -3.02 -2.99 -13.43
N LYS A 143 -3.19 -2.17 -14.49
CA LYS A 143 -4.16 -2.41 -15.56
C LYS A 143 -3.69 -3.44 -16.58
N SER A 144 -2.39 -3.76 -16.60
CA SER A 144 -1.85 -4.82 -17.45
C SER A 144 -2.29 -6.19 -16.93
N GLU A 145 -2.88 -7.01 -17.80
CA GLU A 145 -3.31 -8.37 -17.44
C GLU A 145 -2.13 -9.25 -17.00
N ASP A 146 -0.93 -9.01 -17.54
CA ASP A 146 0.28 -9.76 -17.21
C ASP A 146 0.78 -9.51 -15.78
N ILE A 147 0.44 -8.35 -15.20
CA ILE A 147 0.90 -7.97 -13.86
C ILE A 147 -0.01 -8.57 -12.77
N ASP A 148 -1.33 -8.67 -13.02
CA ASP A 148 -2.35 -9.23 -12.11
C ASP A 148 -2.12 -8.85 -10.63
N ALA A 149 -1.93 -7.56 -10.34
CA ALA A 149 -1.56 -7.08 -9.02
C ALA A 149 -2.34 -5.84 -8.60
N VAL A 150 -2.57 -5.66 -7.29
CA VAL A 150 -3.15 -4.45 -6.72
C VAL A 150 -2.05 -3.53 -6.20
N PRO A 151 -2.03 -2.23 -6.53
CA PRO A 151 -1.08 -1.29 -5.97
C PRO A 151 -1.21 -1.18 -4.45
N VAL A 152 -0.12 -1.39 -3.72
CA VAL A 152 -0.04 -1.27 -2.26
C VAL A 152 1.17 -0.46 -1.85
N THR A 153 1.07 0.22 -0.71
CA THR A 153 2.18 0.99 -0.14
C THR A 153 2.20 0.82 1.36
N ASN A 154 3.35 1.09 1.99
CA ASN A 154 3.52 1.11 3.43
C ASN A 154 3.49 2.54 4.01
N ILE A 155 3.18 3.54 3.18
CA ILE A 155 3.10 4.95 3.57
C ILE A 155 1.70 5.22 4.16
N PRO A 156 1.57 5.49 5.48
CA PRO A 156 0.26 5.55 6.14
C PRO A 156 -0.70 6.62 5.56
N VAL A 157 -0.18 7.79 5.18
CA VAL A 157 -0.98 8.90 4.59
C VAL A 157 -1.65 8.49 3.28
N LEU A 158 -1.07 7.55 2.53
CA LEU A 158 -1.65 7.06 1.26
C LEU A 158 -2.57 5.86 1.48
N GLN A 159 -2.51 5.23 2.65
CA GLN A 159 -3.40 4.12 3.02
C GLN A 159 -4.76 4.61 3.51
N SER A 160 -4.80 5.78 4.18
CA SER A 160 -6.02 6.36 4.75
C SER A 160 -7.08 6.73 3.71
N ASP A 161 -6.68 7.14 2.51
CA ASP A 161 -7.61 7.50 1.42
C ASP A 161 -8.29 6.28 0.77
N ARG A 162 -7.89 5.06 1.14
CA ARG A 162 -8.46 3.80 0.64
C ARG A 162 -9.21 3.02 1.72
N ALA A 163 -9.67 3.69 2.78
CA ALA A 163 -10.38 3.11 3.92
C ALA A 163 -11.77 2.53 3.54
N GLY A 164 -11.78 1.39 2.85
CA GLY A 164 -12.96 0.55 2.67
C GLY A 164 -13.03 -0.57 3.71
N ILE A 165 -14.17 -1.28 3.76
CA ILE A 165 -14.40 -2.48 4.58
C ILE A 165 -13.21 -3.45 4.53
N ARG A 166 -12.60 -3.61 3.35
CA ARG A 166 -11.41 -4.41 3.12
C ARG A 166 -10.25 -4.05 4.06
N ASN A 167 -9.86 -2.78 4.17
CA ASN A 167 -8.72 -2.38 5.01
C ASN A 167 -9.03 -2.61 6.48
N ILE A 168 -10.26 -2.34 6.90
CA ILE A 168 -10.70 -2.61 8.28
C ILE A 168 -10.62 -4.11 8.56
N VAL A 169 -11.07 -4.96 7.65
CA VAL A 169 -10.94 -6.43 7.78
C VAL A 169 -9.46 -6.85 7.84
N LEU A 170 -8.59 -6.27 7.02
CA LEU A 170 -7.15 -6.61 7.03
C LEU A 170 -6.42 -6.19 8.30
N GLU A 171 -6.71 -5.00 8.81
CA GLU A 171 -6.07 -4.46 10.02
C GLU A 171 -6.52 -5.15 11.31
N ASN A 172 -7.76 -5.65 11.32
CA ASN A 172 -8.40 -6.12 12.54
C ASN A 172 -8.59 -7.65 12.57
N ILE A 173 -8.69 -8.32 11.41
CA ILE A 173 -9.05 -9.74 11.37
C ILE A 173 -7.88 -10.62 10.92
N MET A 174 -6.89 -10.10 10.19
CA MET A 174 -5.80 -10.93 9.67
C MET A 174 -4.88 -11.45 10.80
N PRO A 175 -4.64 -12.77 10.91
CA PRO A 175 -3.74 -13.33 11.91
C PRO A 175 -2.28 -13.00 11.56
N VAL A 176 -1.56 -12.38 12.49
CA VAL A 176 -0.17 -11.95 12.26
C VAL A 176 0.77 -12.51 13.32
N PRO A 177 1.97 -12.97 12.94
CA PRO A 177 2.95 -13.45 13.90
C PRO A 177 3.47 -12.33 14.80
N GLU A 178 3.75 -12.68 16.06
CA GLU A 178 4.34 -11.78 17.03
C GLU A 178 5.84 -11.59 16.74
N GLY A 179 6.25 -10.34 16.62
CA GLY A 179 7.65 -9.97 16.37
C GLY A 179 8.07 -10.06 14.89
N GLN A 180 9.38 -9.99 14.66
CA GLN A 180 9.94 -10.02 13.31
C GLN A 180 10.19 -11.46 12.87
N ILE A 181 9.53 -11.87 11.79
CA ILE A 181 9.66 -13.21 11.22
C ILE A 181 10.64 -13.21 10.06
N SER A 182 11.46 -14.26 9.98
CA SER A 182 12.40 -14.42 8.86
C SER A 182 11.66 -14.64 7.54
N ILE A 183 12.18 -14.04 6.46
CA ILE A 183 11.65 -14.21 5.10
C ILE A 183 11.57 -15.70 4.71
N LYS A 184 12.56 -16.51 5.14
CA LYS A 184 12.59 -17.96 4.88
C LYS A 184 11.43 -18.71 5.54
N ALA A 185 11.04 -18.33 6.77
CA ALA A 185 9.90 -18.93 7.45
C ALA A 185 8.59 -18.59 6.73
N ILE A 186 8.43 -17.34 6.27
CA ILE A 186 7.27 -16.93 5.45
C ILE A 186 7.22 -17.73 4.15
N ALA A 187 8.35 -17.89 3.46
CA ALA A 187 8.42 -18.68 2.23
C ALA A 187 8.00 -20.15 2.46
N ARG A 188 8.48 -20.77 3.53
CA ARG A 188 8.12 -22.14 3.91
C ARG A 188 6.62 -22.26 4.23
N PHE A 189 6.08 -21.34 5.02
CA PHE A 189 4.65 -21.32 5.32
C PHE A 189 3.81 -21.20 4.04
N LYS A 190 4.20 -20.33 3.11
CA LYS A 190 3.49 -20.21 1.82
C LYS A 190 3.52 -21.48 0.98
N LEU A 191 4.66 -22.18 0.97
CA LEU A 191 4.79 -23.45 0.26
C LEU A 191 3.84 -24.51 0.84
N ASP A 192 3.79 -24.61 2.17
CA ASP A 192 3.05 -25.67 2.85
C ASP A 192 1.55 -25.35 2.99
N LYS A 193 1.22 -24.08 3.21
CA LYS A 193 -0.10 -23.60 3.69
C LYS A 193 -0.64 -22.37 2.96
N GLY A 194 0.00 -21.89 1.88
CA GLY A 194 -0.44 -20.69 1.15
C GLY A 194 -1.86 -20.77 0.56
N HIS A 195 -2.39 -21.98 0.36
CA HIS A 195 -3.78 -22.16 -0.05
C HIS A 195 -4.79 -21.68 1.02
N LEU A 196 -4.42 -21.71 2.31
CA LEU A 196 -5.27 -21.24 3.41
C LEU A 196 -5.41 -19.72 3.39
N THR A 197 -4.31 -18.98 3.21
CA THR A 197 -4.35 -17.52 3.11
C THR A 197 -5.08 -17.06 1.85
N LYS A 198 -4.94 -17.78 0.74
CA LYS A 198 -5.72 -17.56 -0.47
C LYS A 198 -7.22 -17.77 -0.25
N LYS A 199 -7.62 -18.88 0.39
CA LYS A 199 -9.03 -19.16 0.71
C LYS A 199 -9.63 -18.03 1.56
N PHE A 200 -8.89 -17.59 2.57
CA PHE A 200 -9.30 -16.50 3.44
C PHE A 200 -9.46 -15.17 2.72
N ARG A 201 -8.47 -14.79 1.91
CA ARG A 201 -8.57 -13.60 1.07
C ARG A 201 -9.82 -13.63 0.21
N ASN A 202 -10.09 -14.76 -0.48
CA ASN A 202 -11.27 -14.89 -1.31
C ASN A 202 -12.57 -14.71 -0.50
N SER A 203 -12.60 -15.20 0.75
CA SER A 203 -13.72 -15.01 1.68
C SER A 203 -13.91 -13.54 2.05
N ILE A 204 -12.83 -12.83 2.42
CA ILE A 204 -12.85 -11.38 2.72
C ILE A 204 -13.44 -10.60 1.56
N GLU A 205 -12.96 -10.87 0.35
CA GLU A 205 -13.37 -10.12 -0.83
C GLU A 205 -14.83 -10.44 -1.23
N SER A 206 -15.26 -11.71 -1.18
CA SER A 206 -16.65 -12.09 -1.44
C SER A 206 -17.60 -11.38 -0.49
N LYS A 207 -17.31 -11.45 0.81
CA LYS A 207 -18.11 -10.80 1.86
C LYS A 207 -18.12 -9.27 1.71
N THR A 208 -17.00 -8.67 1.32
CA THR A 208 -16.91 -7.22 1.04
C THR A 208 -17.84 -6.82 -0.12
N ILE A 209 -17.89 -7.62 -1.20
CA ILE A 209 -18.81 -7.40 -2.33
C ILE A 209 -20.26 -7.54 -1.87
N GLU A 210 -20.59 -8.59 -1.11
CA GLU A 210 -21.92 -8.83 -0.58
C GLU A 210 -22.41 -7.65 0.27
N ILE A 211 -21.59 -7.17 1.21
CA ILE A 211 -21.93 -6.02 2.08
C ILE A 211 -22.15 -4.75 1.27
N ASN A 212 -21.29 -4.47 0.29
CA ASN A 212 -21.39 -3.25 -0.53
C ASN A 212 -22.64 -3.23 -1.43
N ASN A 213 -23.23 -4.38 -1.73
CA ASN A 213 -24.44 -4.46 -2.55
C ASN A 213 -25.72 -4.22 -1.76
N ILE A 214 -25.68 -4.24 -0.41
CA ILE A 214 -26.85 -4.00 0.43
C ILE A 214 -27.13 -2.50 0.51
N GLN A 215 -28.32 -2.12 0.04
CA GLN A 215 -28.74 -0.71 -0.05
C GLN A 215 -29.30 -0.17 1.27
N ILE A 216 -29.96 -1.02 2.05
CA ILE A 216 -30.61 -0.64 3.32
C ILE A 216 -29.55 -0.63 4.42
N PRO A 217 -29.26 0.52 5.06
CA PRO A 217 -28.16 0.62 6.01
C PRO A 217 -28.28 -0.31 7.24
N GLU A 218 -29.48 -0.49 7.77
CA GLU A 218 -29.75 -1.35 8.92
C GLU A 218 -29.50 -2.83 8.57
N ASP A 219 -30.04 -3.29 7.45
CA ASP A 219 -29.80 -4.64 6.93
C ASP A 219 -28.32 -4.86 6.64
N ARG A 220 -27.63 -3.83 6.13
CA ARG A 220 -26.20 -3.87 5.85
C ARG A 220 -25.39 -4.03 7.14
N ALA A 221 -25.75 -3.33 8.21
CA ALA A 221 -25.07 -3.41 9.50
C ALA A 221 -25.25 -4.79 10.16
N GLU A 222 -26.48 -5.32 10.17
CA GLU A 222 -26.76 -6.67 10.70
C GLU A 222 -26.06 -7.76 9.88
N TYR A 223 -26.15 -7.69 8.56
CA TYR A 223 -25.48 -8.64 7.66
C TYR A 223 -23.96 -8.61 7.83
N MET A 224 -23.38 -7.42 7.89
CA MET A 224 -21.95 -7.24 8.09
C MET A 224 -21.47 -7.80 9.42
N LYS A 225 -22.24 -7.63 10.51
CA LYS A 225 -21.91 -8.26 11.80
C LYS A 225 -21.74 -9.76 11.63
N THR A 226 -22.72 -10.45 11.04
CA THR A 226 -22.63 -11.90 10.79
C THR A 226 -21.41 -12.27 9.94
N LYS A 227 -21.12 -11.49 8.88
CA LYS A 227 -19.97 -11.78 8.00
C LYS A 227 -18.61 -11.54 8.65
N VAL A 228 -18.52 -10.57 9.55
CA VAL A 228 -17.32 -10.35 10.36
C VAL A 228 -17.11 -11.51 11.33
N GLU A 229 -18.17 -12.00 11.98
CA GLU A 229 -18.08 -13.17 12.87
C GLU A 229 -17.56 -14.42 12.13
N GLU A 230 -18.05 -14.67 10.91
CA GLU A 230 -17.54 -15.74 10.04
C GLU A 230 -16.04 -15.55 9.73
N LEU A 231 -15.61 -14.33 9.39
CA LEU A 231 -14.20 -14.04 9.09
C LEU A 231 -13.28 -14.19 10.30
N VAL A 232 -13.77 -13.92 11.51
CA VAL A 232 -13.01 -14.12 12.75
C VAL A 232 -12.76 -15.61 12.99
N GLU A 233 -13.75 -16.48 12.75
CA GLU A 233 -13.55 -17.92 12.88
C GLU A 233 -12.58 -18.45 11.81
N GLU A 234 -12.74 -18.03 10.54
CA GLU A 234 -11.80 -18.37 9.47
C GLU A 234 -10.37 -17.90 9.78
N SER A 235 -10.22 -16.70 10.35
CA SER A 235 -8.94 -16.15 10.79
C SER A 235 -8.26 -17.03 11.85
N LYS A 236 -9.04 -17.54 12.81
CA LYS A 236 -8.53 -18.43 13.84
C LYS A 236 -7.99 -19.74 13.26
N GLU A 237 -8.71 -20.37 12.33
CA GLU A 237 -8.25 -21.59 11.65
C GLU A 237 -6.89 -21.39 10.96
N ILE A 238 -6.70 -20.22 10.35
CA ILE A 238 -5.45 -19.88 9.66
C ILE A 238 -4.36 -19.52 10.67
N GLY A 239 -4.70 -18.82 11.75
CA GLY A 239 -3.81 -18.51 12.85
C GLY A 239 -3.20 -19.79 13.43
N ASP A 240 -4.03 -20.80 13.73
CA ASP A 240 -3.58 -22.11 14.23
C ASP A 240 -2.62 -22.80 13.24
N ALA A 241 -2.89 -22.70 11.93
CA ALA A 241 -2.00 -23.22 10.90
C ALA A 241 -0.67 -22.45 10.81
N MET A 242 -0.72 -21.13 10.98
CA MET A 242 0.46 -20.25 11.00
C MET A 242 1.36 -20.52 12.20
N GLU A 243 0.79 -20.81 13.39
CA GLU A 243 1.56 -20.99 14.62
C GLU A 243 2.64 -22.07 14.50
N SER A 244 2.32 -23.15 13.80
CA SER A 244 3.25 -24.27 13.56
C SER A 244 4.56 -23.88 12.85
N THR A 245 4.54 -22.79 12.06
CA THR A 245 5.67 -22.39 11.20
C THR A 245 6.21 -21.01 11.54
N LEU A 246 5.35 -20.09 12.00
CA LEU A 246 5.66 -18.69 12.21
C LEU A 246 5.78 -18.31 13.69
N GLY A 247 5.54 -19.26 14.61
CA GLY A 247 5.57 -19.02 16.05
C GLY A 247 4.27 -18.39 16.54
N LYS A 248 4.29 -17.77 17.72
CA LYS A 248 3.08 -17.23 18.36
C LYS A 248 2.35 -16.23 17.45
N ILE A 249 1.04 -16.42 17.28
CA ILE A 249 0.19 -15.58 16.43
C ILE A 249 -0.63 -14.63 17.30
N MET A 250 -0.74 -13.38 16.87
CA MET A 250 -1.69 -12.42 17.41
C MET A 250 -2.84 -12.25 16.44
N THR A 251 -4.05 -12.47 16.93
CA THR A 251 -5.27 -11.95 16.33
C THR A 251 -5.66 -10.72 17.12
N ASN A 252 -5.77 -9.58 16.45
CA ASN A 252 -6.37 -8.41 17.08
C ASN A 252 -7.85 -8.74 17.28
N SER A 253 -8.24 -9.28 18.44
CA SER A 253 -9.63 -9.64 18.70
C SER A 253 -10.45 -8.36 18.88
N ILE A 254 -10.92 -7.77 17.78
CA ILE A 254 -11.60 -6.47 17.79
C ILE A 254 -13.07 -6.52 17.36
N MET A 255 -13.72 -7.67 17.61
CA MET A 255 -15.16 -7.86 17.46
C MET A 255 -16.01 -6.64 17.92
N PRO A 256 -15.71 -5.95 19.04
CA PRO A 256 -16.49 -4.79 19.47
C PRO A 256 -16.30 -3.52 18.59
N ILE A 257 -15.10 -3.27 18.07
CA ILE A 257 -14.80 -2.05 17.28
C ILE A 257 -15.32 -2.21 15.85
N VAL A 258 -15.25 -3.42 15.30
CA VAL A 258 -15.79 -3.76 13.96
C VAL A 258 -17.33 -3.78 13.95
N VAL A 259 -18.01 -3.72 15.09
CA VAL A 259 -19.47 -3.48 15.12
C VAL A 259 -19.78 -1.99 15.30
N GLY A 260 -19.00 -1.28 16.11
CA GLY A 260 -19.18 0.16 16.38
C GLY A 260 -18.85 1.09 15.21
N VAL A 261 -17.81 0.81 14.42
CA VAL A 261 -17.44 1.60 13.22
C VAL A 261 -18.51 1.51 12.11
N PHE A 262 -19.41 0.54 12.22
CA PHE A 262 -20.21 0.02 11.13
C PHE A 262 -21.73 0.13 11.34
N ALA A 263 -22.16 0.54 12.53
CA ALA A 263 -23.56 0.77 12.90
C ALA A 263 -24.06 2.19 12.55
N ASP A 264 -23.20 3.07 12.06
CA ASP A 264 -23.56 4.45 11.74
C ASP A 264 -23.91 4.59 10.24
N PRO A 265 -25.18 4.77 9.86
CA PRO A 265 -25.62 4.78 8.46
C PRO A 265 -25.09 5.96 7.64
N ILE A 266 -24.50 6.97 8.29
CA ILE A 266 -23.84 8.12 7.65
C ILE A 266 -22.38 7.80 7.26
N ALA A 267 -21.80 6.70 7.79
CA ALA A 267 -20.38 6.38 7.66
C ALA A 267 -20.08 5.23 6.67
N ALA A 268 -20.59 5.30 5.45
CA ALA A 268 -20.08 4.50 4.34
C ALA A 268 -19.91 5.38 3.09
N PRO A 269 -18.82 5.30 2.31
CA PRO A 269 -17.40 4.99 2.57
C PRO A 269 -16.55 6.27 2.76
N PHE A 270 -17.17 7.39 3.14
CA PHE A 270 -16.50 8.69 3.32
C PHE A 270 -16.78 9.26 4.71
N ALA A 271 -16.32 8.61 5.79
CA ALA A 271 -16.19 9.25 7.11
C ALA A 271 -15.50 8.31 8.11
N ILE A 272 -14.17 8.34 8.15
CA ILE A 272 -13.49 8.35 9.45
C ILE A 272 -13.20 9.83 9.76
N THR A 273 -14.27 10.64 9.84
CA THR A 273 -14.20 12.05 10.23
C THR A 273 -15.44 12.42 11.04
N SER A 274 -15.57 11.85 12.24
CA SER A 274 -16.22 12.47 13.41
C SER A 274 -16.59 11.37 14.42
N GLY A 275 -15.78 11.22 15.48
CA GLY A 275 -16.10 10.25 16.54
C GLY A 275 -14.99 10.01 17.56
N ILE A 276 -13.75 10.42 17.25
CA ILE A 276 -12.65 10.51 18.23
C ILE A 276 -12.18 11.96 18.34
N ALA A 277 -13.13 12.88 18.57
CA ALA A 277 -12.86 14.31 18.70
C ALA A 277 -12.62 14.77 20.16
N GLN A 278 -12.40 13.87 21.12
CA GLN A 278 -12.11 14.28 22.51
C GLN A 278 -10.93 13.55 23.19
N GLY A 279 -10.02 12.91 22.44
CA GLY A 279 -8.86 12.25 23.07
C GLY A 279 -7.57 12.20 22.25
N VAL A 280 -7.52 12.82 21.08
CA VAL A 280 -6.40 12.65 20.13
C VAL A 280 -5.44 13.84 20.10
N ASP A 281 -5.87 15.03 20.53
CA ASP A 281 -4.99 16.21 20.60
C ASP A 281 -3.82 16.03 21.58
N GLU A 282 -3.94 15.17 22.60
CA GLU A 282 -2.83 14.89 23.52
C GLU A 282 -1.85 13.78 23.04
N LEU A 283 -2.19 13.02 22.00
CA LEU A 283 -1.37 11.91 21.50
C LEU A 283 -0.66 12.22 20.17
N ILE A 284 -1.18 13.14 19.37
CA ILE A 284 -0.56 13.56 18.11
C ILE A 284 0.68 14.44 18.35
N ASP A 285 0.68 15.29 19.38
CA ASP A 285 1.84 16.14 19.69
C ASP A 285 3.03 15.37 20.31
N ARG A 286 2.80 14.20 20.90
CA ARG A 286 3.88 13.45 21.60
C ARG A 286 4.65 12.46 20.74
N ASN A 287 4.11 11.98 19.62
CA ASN A 287 4.75 10.93 18.82
C ASN A 287 5.24 11.37 17.42
N ILE A 288 4.84 12.55 16.93
CA ILE A 288 5.37 13.09 15.67
C ILE A 288 6.86 13.45 15.79
N SER A 289 7.36 13.77 16.99
CA SER A 289 8.75 14.23 17.16
C SER A 289 9.80 13.13 17.35
N LYS A 290 9.41 11.85 17.49
CA LYS A 290 10.34 10.85 18.02
C LYS A 290 10.91 9.81 17.08
N ASN A 291 10.40 9.62 15.86
CA ASN A 291 11.05 8.71 14.90
C ASN A 291 10.58 8.94 13.44
N LYS A 292 11.17 9.90 12.71
CA LYS A 292 11.13 9.95 11.24
C LYS A 292 12.39 10.62 10.67
N PRO A 293 12.90 10.20 9.50
CA PRO A 293 13.66 11.09 8.63
C PRO A 293 12.74 12.23 8.16
N LEU A 294 13.28 13.45 8.20
CA LEU A 294 12.56 14.74 8.25
C LEU A 294 11.72 15.13 7.02
N ALA A 295 11.64 14.32 5.97
CA ALA A 295 11.01 14.71 4.69
C ALA A 295 9.48 14.61 4.66
N TYR A 296 8.86 13.75 5.47
CA TYR A 296 7.43 13.38 5.29
C TYR A 296 6.43 14.08 6.22
N ALA A 297 6.89 14.89 7.18
CA ALA A 297 5.98 15.61 8.09
C ALA A 297 5.20 16.74 7.39
N ASN A 298 5.74 17.30 6.29
CA ASN A 298 5.17 18.45 5.61
C ASN A 298 4.01 18.13 4.66
N LEU A 299 3.86 16.86 4.22
CA LEU A 299 2.80 16.44 3.30
C LEU A 299 1.40 16.53 3.94
N ALA A 300 1.29 16.09 5.20
CA ALA A 300 0.03 16.08 5.95
C ALA A 300 -0.45 17.50 6.32
N ASN A 301 0.49 18.41 6.65
CA ASN A 301 0.15 19.78 7.01
C ASN A 301 -0.31 20.62 5.81
N THR A 302 0.17 20.31 4.60
CA THR A 302 -0.19 21.08 3.39
C THR A 302 -1.57 20.71 2.85
N MET A 303 -2.03 19.47 3.05
CA MET A 303 -3.38 19.05 2.63
C MET A 303 -4.47 19.45 3.63
N MET A 304 -4.14 19.57 4.92
CA MET A 304 -5.10 19.98 5.95
C MET A 304 -5.27 21.51 6.07
N SER A 305 -4.36 22.32 5.53
CA SER A 305 -4.43 23.79 5.66
C SER A 305 -5.25 24.51 4.59
N ASN A 306 -5.83 23.79 3.62
CA ASN A 306 -6.59 24.36 2.49
C ASN A 306 -8.00 23.76 2.35
N GLY A 307 -8.65 23.45 3.48
CA GLY A 307 -10.08 23.15 3.57
C GLY A 307 -10.84 24.32 4.17
#